data_AF-A0A1G7ETF8-F1
#
_entry.id   AF-A0A1G7ETF8-F1
#
_cell.length_a   1.000
_cell.length_b   1.000
_cell.length_c   1.000
_cell.angle_alpha   90.00
_cell.angle_beta   90.00
_cell.angle_gamma   90.00
#
_symmetry.space_group_name_H-M   'P 1'
#
loop_
_entity.id
_entity.type
_entity.pdbx_description
1 polymer ?
#
loop_
_entity_poly.entity_id
_entity_poly.type
_entity_poly.pdbx_seq_one_letter_code
_entity_poly.pdbx_strand_id
1 'polypeptide(L)'
;MRDATYVAIDRRQGCSPVRIAVKHMLPAVIPQFLVGLVLLFPHAILHEASITFLGFGLSPEQPAIGVILSESMSYLTAGMWWSALFPGLSLLLMVLVFQLFGRSLRVIVEDRRRDI
;
A
#
# COMPACT_ATOMS: atom_id res chain seq x y z
N MET A 1 12.31 21.82 13.05
CA MET A 1 12.21 23.19 13.61
C MET A 1 12.32 24.28 12.55
N ARG A 2 13.06 24.07 11.44
CA ARG A 2 13.19 25.03 10.33
C ARG A 2 11.87 25.38 9.62
N ASP A 3 11.03 24.39 9.31
CA ASP A 3 9.73 24.64 8.65
C ASP A 3 8.81 25.57 9.46
N ALA A 4 8.80 25.43 10.78
CA ALA A 4 8.02 26.30 11.66
C ALA A 4 8.52 27.75 11.63
N THR A 5 9.84 27.95 11.49
CA THR A 5 10.44 29.28 11.33
C THR A 5 10.11 29.90 9.97
N TYR A 6 10.16 29.12 8.87
CA TYR A 6 9.78 29.60 7.54
C TYR A 6 8.30 29.96 7.44
N VAL A 7 7.42 29.14 8.02
CA VAL A 7 5.98 29.42 8.11
C VAL A 7 5.70 30.68 8.92
N ALA A 8 6.43 30.90 10.03
CA ALA A 8 6.27 32.10 10.85
C ALA A 8 6.74 33.39 10.15
N ILE A 9 7.79 33.31 9.34
CA ILE A 9 8.29 34.46 8.53
C ILE A 9 7.30 34.80 7.41
N ASP A 10 6.81 33.82 6.65
CA ASP A 10 5.82 34.06 5.57
C ASP A 10 4.48 34.58 6.11
N ARG A 11 4.07 34.15 7.32
CA ARG A 11 2.88 34.72 8.00
C ARG A 11 3.07 36.19 8.36
N ARG A 12 4.26 36.59 8.81
CA ARG A 12 4.57 38.00 9.12
C ARG A 12 4.63 38.88 7.87
N GLN A 13 4.83 38.30 6.68
CA GLN A 13 4.81 39.00 5.39
C GLN A 13 3.41 39.09 4.76
N GLY A 14 2.34 38.65 5.44
CA GLY A 14 0.96 38.78 4.94
C GLY A 14 0.60 37.82 3.80
N CYS A 15 1.36 36.74 3.61
CA CYS A 15 1.04 35.73 2.59
C CYS A 15 -0.26 34.96 2.92
N SER A 16 -1.04 34.64 1.88
CA SER A 16 -2.25 33.80 1.98
C SER A 16 -1.93 32.44 2.65
N PRO A 17 -2.78 31.95 3.58
CA PRO A 17 -2.61 30.64 4.23
C PRO A 17 -2.48 29.49 3.24
N VAL A 18 -3.20 29.56 2.11
CA VAL A 18 -3.17 28.53 1.05
C VAL A 18 -1.79 28.49 0.38
N ARG A 19 -1.19 29.67 0.11
CA ARG A 19 0.15 29.75 -0.49
C ARG A 19 1.21 29.16 0.44
N ILE A 20 1.11 29.42 1.74
CA ILE A 20 2.01 28.88 2.76
C ILE A 20 1.86 27.35 2.84
N ALA A 21 0.63 26.84 2.85
CA ALA A 21 0.36 25.40 2.89
C ALA A 21 0.92 24.69 1.65
N VAL A 22 0.67 25.21 0.45
CA VAL A 22 1.16 24.60 -0.80
C VAL A 22 2.69 24.64 -0.90
N LYS A 23 3.31 25.74 -0.48
CA LYS A 23 4.76 25.94 -0.61
C LYS A 23 5.58 25.18 0.42
N HIS A 24 5.09 25.08 1.67
CA HIS A 24 5.87 24.56 2.79
C HIS A 24 5.33 23.23 3.34
N MET A 25 4.01 23.04 3.39
CA MET A 25 3.42 21.82 3.95
C MET A 25 3.29 20.71 2.91
N LEU A 26 2.84 21.04 1.70
CA LEU A 26 2.62 20.06 0.63
C LEU A 26 3.89 19.27 0.26
N PRO A 27 5.04 19.89 -0.09
CA PRO A 27 6.25 19.15 -0.43
C PRO A 27 6.80 18.34 0.74
N ALA A 28 6.50 18.74 1.99
CA ALA A 28 6.92 18.03 3.19
C ALA A 28 6.07 16.78 3.51
N VAL A 29 4.83 16.71 3.01
CA VAL A 29 3.86 15.62 3.28
C VAL A 29 3.73 14.65 2.11
N ILE A 30 3.84 15.12 0.86
CA ILE A 30 3.69 14.27 -0.34
C ILE A 30 4.57 13.01 -0.31
N PRO A 31 5.88 13.07 0.02
CA PRO A 31 6.71 11.86 0.07
C PRO A 31 6.20 10.82 1.07
N GLN A 32 5.77 11.27 2.26
CA GLN A 32 5.21 10.40 3.29
C GLN A 32 3.85 9.82 2.89
N PHE A 33 3.02 10.62 2.22
CA PHE A 33 1.73 10.20 1.69
C PHE A 33 1.91 9.10 0.64
N LEU A 34 2.84 9.27 -0.31
CA LEU A 34 3.14 8.27 -1.33
C LEU A 34 3.62 6.94 -0.73
N VAL A 35 4.48 6.99 0.29
CA VAL A 35 4.90 5.80 1.04
C VAL A 35 3.69 5.11 1.68
N GLY A 36 2.81 5.89 2.33
CA GLY A 36 1.58 5.36 2.92
C GLY A 36 0.68 4.68 1.89
N LEU A 37 0.56 5.27 0.70
CA LEU A 37 -0.20 4.72 -0.41
C LEU A 37 0.38 3.37 -0.90
N VAL A 38 1.71 3.25 -1.00
CA VAL A 38 2.36 1.97 -1.34
C VAL A 38 2.12 0.92 -0.25
N LEU A 39 2.18 1.31 1.02
CA LEU A 39 1.92 0.40 2.15
C LEU A 39 0.47 -0.07 2.25
N LEU A 40 -0.48 0.59 1.58
CA LEU A 40 -1.87 0.16 1.49
C LEU A 40 -2.10 -0.98 0.49
N PHE A 41 -1.22 -1.15 -0.51
CA PHE A 41 -1.37 -2.19 -1.54
C PHE A 41 -1.46 -3.62 -0.99
N PRO A 42 -0.58 -4.06 -0.06
CA PRO A 42 -0.71 -5.37 0.58
C PRO A 42 -2.11 -5.62 1.17
N HIS A 43 -2.69 -4.61 1.82
CA HIS A 43 -4.03 -4.70 2.38
C HIS A 43 -5.10 -4.79 1.29
N ALA A 44 -5.00 -3.95 0.25
CA ALA A 44 -5.94 -3.97 -0.87
C ALA A 44 -5.97 -5.34 -1.57
N ILE A 45 -4.79 -5.94 -1.79
CA ILE A 45 -4.67 -7.27 -2.40
C ILE A 45 -5.32 -8.35 -1.51
N LEU A 46 -5.05 -8.32 -0.20
CA LEU A 46 -5.69 -9.26 0.72
C LEU A 46 -7.22 -9.10 0.77
N HIS A 47 -7.71 -7.86 0.74
CA HIS A 47 -9.14 -7.60 0.69
C HIS A 47 -9.78 -8.11 -0.59
N GLU A 48 -9.19 -7.80 -1.75
CA GLU A 48 -9.66 -8.29 -3.05
C GLU A 48 -9.70 -9.82 -3.07
N ALA A 49 -8.59 -10.48 -2.70
CA ALA A 49 -8.51 -11.93 -2.66
C ALA A 49 -9.54 -12.54 -1.68
N SER A 50 -9.82 -11.88 -0.56
CA SER A 50 -10.83 -12.36 0.40
C SER A 50 -12.24 -12.27 -0.18
N ILE A 51 -12.56 -11.16 -0.85
CA ILE A 51 -13.87 -10.93 -1.47
C ILE A 51 -14.10 -11.92 -2.61
N THR A 52 -13.10 -12.10 -3.49
CA THR A 52 -13.20 -13.03 -4.62
C THR A 52 -13.14 -14.50 -4.20
N PHE A 53 -12.46 -14.83 -3.10
CA PHE A 53 -12.52 -16.17 -2.50
C PHE A 53 -13.93 -16.53 -2.01
N LEU A 54 -14.64 -15.55 -1.43
CA LEU A 54 -16.03 -15.71 -1.01
C LEU A 54 -17.03 -15.73 -2.19
N GLY A 55 -16.57 -15.56 -3.43
CA GLY A 55 -17.41 -15.57 -4.63
C GLY A 55 -18.06 -14.22 -4.96
N PHE A 56 -17.58 -13.11 -4.38
CA PHE A 56 -18.03 -11.77 -4.71
C PHE A 56 -17.02 -11.04 -5.61
N GLY A 57 -17.47 -10.11 -6.45
CA GLY A 57 -16.61 -9.15 -7.13
C GLY A 57 -16.30 -9.44 -8.60
N LEU A 58 -15.71 -10.60 -8.92
CA LEU A 58 -15.27 -10.95 -10.29
C LEU A 58 -15.98 -12.24 -10.75
N SER A 59 -16.26 -12.36 -12.06
CA SER A 59 -16.77 -13.62 -12.59
C SER A 59 -15.69 -14.71 -12.52
N PRO A 60 -16.03 -15.99 -12.36
CA PRO A 60 -15.05 -17.08 -12.30
C PRO A 60 -14.16 -17.19 -13.54
N GLU A 61 -14.58 -16.61 -14.68
CA GLU A 61 -13.75 -16.57 -15.89
C GLU A 61 -12.56 -15.60 -15.78
N GLN A 62 -12.57 -14.70 -14.80
CA GLN A 62 -11.51 -13.73 -14.59
C GLN A 62 -10.44 -14.30 -13.65
N PRO A 63 -9.14 -14.25 -14.04
CA PRO A 63 -8.07 -14.82 -13.25
C PRO A 63 -7.79 -13.96 -12.01
N ALA A 64 -8.38 -14.34 -10.88
CA ALA A 64 -8.16 -13.72 -9.58
C ALA A 64 -7.67 -14.75 -8.56
N ILE A 65 -6.73 -14.37 -7.70
CA ILE A 65 -6.12 -15.29 -6.74
C ILE A 65 -7.15 -15.88 -5.78
N GLY A 66 -8.12 -15.07 -5.34
CA GLY A 66 -9.20 -15.54 -4.47
C GLY A 66 -10.07 -16.60 -5.14
N VAL A 67 -10.44 -16.42 -6.42
CA VAL A 67 -11.20 -17.41 -7.21
C VAL A 67 -10.42 -18.72 -7.30
N ILE A 68 -9.15 -18.66 -7.70
CA ILE A 68 -8.29 -19.85 -7.83
C ILE A 68 -8.19 -20.61 -6.51
N LEU A 69 -8.04 -19.88 -5.39
CA LEU A 69 -7.96 -20.47 -4.06
C LEU A 69 -9.29 -21.11 -3.64
N SER A 70 -10.42 -20.51 -4.01
CA SER A 70 -11.78 -21.03 -3.74
C SER A 70 -12.04 -22.32 -4.50
N GLU A 71 -11.73 -22.36 -5.80
CA GLU A 71 -11.79 -23.58 -6.61
C GLU A 71 -10.90 -24.69 -6.05
N SER A 72 -9.72 -24.32 -5.55
CA SER A 72 -8.75 -25.25 -4.96
C SER A 72 -9.26 -25.95 -3.70
N MET A 73 -10.23 -25.37 -2.97
CA MET A 73 -10.82 -26.01 -1.80
C MET A 73 -11.57 -27.30 -2.17
N SER A 74 -12.17 -27.36 -3.36
CA SER A 74 -12.87 -28.57 -3.85
C SER A 74 -11.91 -29.74 -4.11
N TYR A 75 -10.65 -29.44 -4.45
CA TYR A 75 -9.62 -30.43 -4.74
C TYR A 75 -8.91 -30.96 -3.49
N LEU A 76 -9.08 -30.30 -2.33
CA LEU A 76 -8.51 -30.75 -1.05
C LEU A 76 -9.07 -32.11 -0.63
N THR A 77 -10.38 -32.30 -0.78
CA THR A 77 -11.07 -33.55 -0.42
C THR A 77 -10.69 -34.71 -1.36
N ALA A 78 -10.21 -34.40 -2.56
CA ALA A 78 -9.65 -35.36 -3.51
C ALA A 78 -8.16 -35.69 -3.26
N GLY A 79 -7.55 -35.15 -2.20
CA GLY A 79 -6.15 -35.38 -1.84
C GLY A 79 -5.14 -34.49 -2.58
N MET A 80 -5.59 -33.57 -3.43
CA MET A 80 -4.74 -32.66 -4.21
C MET A 80 -4.45 -31.36 -3.45
N TRP A 81 -3.87 -31.48 -2.25
CA TRP A 81 -3.59 -30.35 -1.36
C TRP A 81 -2.67 -29.30 -1.95
N TRP A 82 -1.80 -29.69 -2.89
CA TRP A 82 -0.89 -28.80 -3.60
C TRP A 82 -1.62 -27.73 -4.41
N SER A 83 -2.82 -28.02 -4.92
CA SER A 83 -3.63 -27.08 -5.71
C SER A 83 -3.99 -25.84 -4.90
N ALA A 84 -4.20 -25.97 -3.58
CA ALA A 84 -4.42 -24.83 -2.69
C ALA A 84 -3.12 -24.19 -2.19
N LEU A 85 -2.06 -24.99 -2.01
CA LEU A 85 -0.79 -24.49 -1.48
C LEU A 85 -0.12 -23.49 -2.42
N PHE A 86 -0.02 -23.80 -3.72
CA PHE A 86 0.72 -22.94 -4.65
C PHE A 86 0.11 -21.54 -4.81
N PRO A 87 -1.22 -21.38 -5.02
CA PRO A 87 -1.85 -20.06 -5.06
C PRO A 87 -1.72 -19.32 -3.73
N GLY A 88 -1.89 -20.02 -2.59
CA GLY A 88 -1.73 -19.43 -1.27
C GLY A 88 -0.31 -18.91 -1.01
N LEU A 89 0.71 -19.68 -1.40
CA LEU A 89 2.11 -19.28 -1.27
C LEU A 89 2.45 -18.12 -2.20
N SER A 90 1.94 -18.13 -3.44
CA SER A 90 2.09 -17.02 -4.39
C SER A 90 1.51 -15.71 -3.84
N LEU A 91 0.29 -15.77 -3.29
CA LEU A 91 -0.35 -14.62 -2.62
C LEU A 91 0.51 -14.09 -1.48
N LEU A 92 0.97 -14.98 -0.60
CA LEU A 92 1.81 -14.64 0.54
C LEU A 92 3.11 -13.96 0.09
N LEU A 93 3.80 -14.54 -0.90
CA LEU A 93 5.04 -13.97 -1.43
C LEU A 93 4.80 -12.60 -2.05
N MET A 94 3.74 -12.43 -2.84
CA MET A 94 3.40 -11.14 -3.44
C MET A 94 3.14 -10.07 -2.38
N VAL A 95 2.32 -10.38 -1.37
CA VAL A 95 2.03 -9.47 -0.25
C VAL A 95 3.31 -9.09 0.49
N LEU A 96 4.19 -10.06 0.77
CA LEU A 96 5.47 -9.81 1.43
C LEU A 96 6.39 -8.92 0.60
N VAL A 97 6.50 -9.15 -0.72
CA VAL A 97 7.33 -8.32 -1.61
C VAL A 97 6.86 -6.87 -1.57
N PHE A 98 5.56 -6.62 -1.72
CA PHE A 98 5.01 -5.26 -1.63
C PHE A 98 5.20 -4.64 -0.24
N GLN A 99 5.04 -5.41 0.82
CA GLN A 99 5.23 -4.93 2.18
C GLN A 99 6.69 -4.54 2.47
N LEU A 100 7.64 -5.39 2.08
CA LEU A 100 9.08 -5.13 2.21
C LEU A 100 9.51 -3.95 1.34
N PHE A 101 8.98 -3.86 0.12
CA PHE A 101 9.22 -2.74 -0.78
C PHE A 101 8.73 -1.42 -0.16
N GLY A 102 7.48 -1.38 0.31
CA GLY A 102 6.92 -0.20 0.96
C GLY A 102 7.69 0.20 2.23
N ARG A 103 8.14 -0.78 3.01
CA ARG A 103 8.98 -0.51 4.19
C ARG A 103 10.35 0.04 3.80
N SER A 104 10.97 -0.48 2.74
CA SER A 104 12.25 0.01 2.24
C SER A 104 12.13 1.44 1.71
N LEU A 105 11.07 1.72 0.96
CA LEU A 105 10.75 3.06 0.47
C LEU A 105 10.54 4.04 1.63
N ARG A 106 9.83 3.61 2.67
CA ARG A 106 9.64 4.40 3.89
C ARG A 106 10.95 4.80 4.54
N VAL A 107 11.87 3.85 4.69
CA VAL A 107 13.18 4.11 5.29
C VAL A 107 13.95 5.15 4.47
N ILE A 108 13.97 5.02 3.14
CA ILE A 108 14.66 5.98 2.24
C ILE A 108 14.06 7.39 2.36
N VAL A 109 12.74 7.50 2.43
CA VAL A 109 12.03 8.78 2.57
C VAL A 109 12.27 9.41 3.93
N GLU A 110 12.25 8.61 5.00
CA GLU A 110 12.52 9.08 6.37
C GLU A 110 13.99 9.52 6.54
N ASP A 111 14.94 8.80 5.94
CA ASP A 111 16.37 9.11 5.98
C ASP A 111 16.67 10.45 5.29
N ARG A 112 16.14 10.64 4.06
CA ARG A 112 16.21 11.93 3.34
C ARG A 112 15.65 13.10 4.15
N ARG A 113 14.67 12.86 5.02
CA ARG A 113 14.07 13.90 5.86
C ARG A 113 14.90 14.23 7.10
N ARG A 114 15.82 13.36 7.52
CA ARG A 114 16.74 13.61 8.64
C ARG A 114 17.96 14.43 8.22
N ASP A 115 18.37 14.33 6.97
CA ASP A 115 19.56 15.03 6.43
C ASP A 115 19.33 16.53 6.10
N ILE A 116 18.08 17.03 6.21
CA ILE A 116 17.65 18.41 5.86
C ILE A 116 17.28 19.21 7.13
#